data_AF-A0A8H9LJZ6-F1
#
_entry.id   AF-A0A8H9LJZ6-F1
#
_cell.length_a   1.000
_cell.length_b   1.000
_cell.length_c   1.000
_cell.angle_alpha   90.00
_cell.angle_beta   90.00
_cell.angle_gamma   90.00
#
_symmetry.space_group_name_H-M   'P 1'
#
loop_
_entity.id
_entity.type
_entity.pdbx_description
1 polymer ?
#
loop_
_entity_poly.entity_id
_entity_poly.type
_entity_poly.pdbx_seq_one_letter_code
_entity_poly.pdbx_strand_id
1 'polypeptide(L)'
;MTSPELTFSRYEDVTAALADPALVPPPATPGPYGTVAWLRSAVARFSAGEPHAWRRALVLADLERLDPGELRVLAAGGFDPDLRLRVVRTLARALGLADPEAVARDVKAVARAYFEPAPDDPAADAAVARLLPAMGDDDPETAANRIGLLVQACEATATLVEHARRNGGGPAAALRDDPPIRAMRRSAARPTEVGGTVVPAGVQVLLDLDAAREPGREPLAFGAPPRLCPGRSQALVIAEGILYGSSDPADTSRPPAEEPCSQAELAALIPQMIDHVLALAATWTAWDGRPFLNADGRTYTPHKAIRRVTDHLLDHWAELEARLAGEPATADHWHASNVTTPADLVPFTVADLDEARSRLTRLGRIWSLRVAALPERQLDDSPGAGWSFRHIVCHVARSGSYYVDSVGPIGQQGAV
;
A
#
# COMPACT_ATOMS: atom_id res chain seq x y z
N MET A 1 28.52 25.77 13.94
CA MET A 1 27.72 26.38 12.86
C MET A 1 27.19 25.24 12.01
N THR A 2 25.92 24.88 12.17
CA THR A 2 25.25 23.90 11.32
C THR A 2 25.21 24.45 9.90
N SER A 3 25.72 23.70 8.92
CA SER A 3 25.55 24.07 7.52
C SER A 3 24.05 24.20 7.23
N PRO A 4 23.60 25.19 6.45
CA PRO A 4 22.19 25.33 6.12
C PRO A 4 21.68 24.03 5.47
N GLU A 5 20.56 23.50 5.97
CA GLU A 5 19.86 22.37 5.36
C GLU A 5 19.43 22.80 3.95
N LEU A 6 19.84 22.07 2.92
CA LEU A 6 19.41 22.36 1.55
C LEU A 6 18.01 21.78 1.36
N THR A 7 17.06 22.59 0.89
CA THR A 7 15.67 22.17 0.69
C THR A 7 15.32 22.08 -0.79
N PHE A 8 14.77 20.94 -1.20
CA PHE A 8 14.17 20.73 -2.52
C PHE A 8 12.66 20.66 -2.41
N SER A 9 11.97 21.49 -3.18
CA SER A 9 10.50 21.65 -3.13
C SER A 9 9.82 21.57 -4.50
N ARG A 10 10.56 21.34 -5.59
CA ARG A 10 9.98 21.06 -6.91
C ARG A 10 9.80 19.55 -7.09
N TYR A 11 8.73 19.13 -7.76
CA TYR A 11 8.45 17.71 -7.99
C TYR A 11 9.62 16.97 -8.65
N GLU A 12 10.20 17.54 -9.70
CA GLU A 12 11.34 16.96 -10.42
C GLU A 12 12.61 16.87 -9.54
N ASP A 13 12.89 17.88 -8.73
CA ASP A 13 14.07 17.88 -7.86
C ASP A 13 13.91 16.87 -6.72
N VAL A 14 12.70 16.76 -6.14
CA VAL A 14 12.42 15.78 -5.09
C VAL A 14 12.49 14.35 -5.63
N THR A 15 11.91 14.09 -6.80
CA THR A 15 11.97 12.75 -7.42
C THR A 15 13.39 12.39 -7.85
N ALA A 16 14.15 13.33 -8.42
CA ALA A 16 15.57 13.16 -8.71
C ALA A 16 16.38 12.87 -7.43
N ALA A 17 16.12 13.60 -6.34
CA ALA A 17 16.80 13.38 -5.06
C ALA A 17 16.46 12.01 -4.44
N LEU A 18 15.23 11.53 -4.60
CA LEU A 18 14.84 10.18 -4.17
C LEU A 18 15.50 9.09 -5.01
N ALA A 19 15.70 9.34 -6.31
CA ALA A 19 16.36 8.41 -7.23
C ALA A 19 17.88 8.38 -7.09
N ASP A 20 18.49 9.45 -6.57
CA ASP A 20 19.94 9.55 -6.43
C ASP A 20 20.50 8.49 -5.44
N PRO A 21 21.42 7.61 -5.86
CA PRO A 21 22.07 6.65 -4.97
C PRO A 21 22.98 7.31 -3.93
N ALA A 22 23.48 8.54 -4.17
CA ALA A 22 24.32 9.29 -3.24
C ALA A 22 23.51 9.91 -2.08
N LEU A 23 22.21 10.15 -2.26
CA LEU A 23 21.32 10.66 -1.21
C LEU A 23 20.67 9.50 -0.45
N VAL A 24 21.24 9.19 0.72
CA VAL A 24 20.83 8.06 1.57
C VAL A 24 19.99 8.54 2.75
N PRO A 25 19.21 7.67 3.42
CA PRO A 25 18.63 8.02 4.71
C PRO A 25 19.71 8.49 5.69
N PRO A 26 19.45 9.51 6.54
CA PRO A 26 20.38 9.89 7.58
C PRO A 26 20.70 8.69 8.49
N PRO A 27 21.98 8.33 8.68
CA PRO A 27 22.35 7.18 9.48
C PRO A 27 22.00 7.42 10.96
N ALA A 28 21.61 6.37 11.66
CA ALA A 28 21.37 6.43 13.09
C ALA A 28 22.67 6.23 13.88
N THR A 29 22.83 6.97 14.99
CA THR A 29 23.89 6.70 15.97
C THR A 29 23.60 5.37 16.67
N PRO A 30 24.52 4.39 16.65
CA PRO A 30 24.33 3.13 17.36
C PRO A 30 24.23 3.31 18.88
N GLY A 31 23.51 2.42 19.55
CA GLY A 31 23.38 2.39 21.01
C GLY A 31 23.35 0.97 21.60
N PRO A 32 23.17 0.84 22.92
CA PRO A 32 23.12 -0.45 23.62
C PRO A 32 21.97 -1.33 23.12
N TYR A 33 22.17 -2.65 23.09
CA TYR A 33 21.15 -3.62 22.70
C TYR A 33 19.84 -3.41 23.48
N GLY A 34 18.69 -3.50 22.79
CA GLY A 34 17.37 -3.32 23.40
C GLY A 34 16.95 -1.87 23.61
N THR A 35 17.71 -0.88 23.12
CA THR A 35 17.34 0.54 23.14
C THR A 35 16.79 1.00 21.78
N VAL A 36 16.13 2.15 21.75
CA VAL A 36 15.70 2.80 20.50
C VAL A 36 16.90 3.15 19.62
N ALA A 37 18.03 3.56 20.21
CA ALA A 37 19.26 3.85 19.46
C ALA A 37 19.80 2.59 18.75
N TRP A 38 19.81 1.43 19.42
CA TRP A 38 20.13 0.16 18.79
C TRP A 38 19.11 -0.25 17.71
N LEU A 39 17.81 -0.13 18.01
CA LEU A 39 16.76 -0.44 17.03
C LEU A 39 16.96 0.38 15.75
N ARG A 40 17.19 1.70 15.88
CA ARG A 40 17.43 2.59 14.75
C ARG A 40 18.66 2.19 13.93
N SER A 41 19.74 1.72 14.56
CA SER A 41 20.94 1.27 13.83
C SER A 41 20.79 -0.12 13.19
N ALA A 42 19.79 -0.91 13.59
CA ALA A 42 19.53 -2.27 13.11
C ALA A 42 18.46 -2.37 11.99
N VAL A 43 17.71 -1.29 11.70
CA VAL A 43 16.61 -1.32 10.72
C VAL A 43 16.98 -0.79 9.32
N ALA A 44 16.24 -1.23 8.30
CA ALA A 44 16.39 -0.73 6.93
C ALA A 44 16.22 0.80 6.81
N ARG A 45 15.33 1.42 7.59
CA ARG A 45 14.95 2.85 7.49
C ARG A 45 16.12 3.83 7.60
N PHE A 46 17.16 3.46 8.38
CA PHE A 46 18.36 4.27 8.63
C PHE A 46 19.62 3.63 8.04
N SER A 47 19.47 2.65 7.14
CA SER A 47 20.56 1.93 6.49
C SER A 47 20.77 2.41 5.05
N ALA A 48 21.96 2.16 4.52
CA ALA A 48 22.30 2.37 3.11
C ALA A 48 23.13 1.19 2.57
N GLY A 49 23.25 1.08 1.24
CA GLY A 49 24.07 0.05 0.59
C GLY A 49 23.55 -1.38 0.82
N GLU A 50 24.48 -2.32 0.93
CA GLU A 50 24.20 -3.75 1.13
C GLU A 50 23.41 -4.04 2.43
N PRO A 51 23.75 -3.45 3.60
CA PRO A 51 22.92 -3.62 4.81
C PRO A 51 21.46 -3.19 4.61
N HIS A 52 21.21 -2.12 3.85
CA HIS A 52 19.84 -1.71 3.52
C HIS A 52 19.14 -2.76 2.64
N ALA A 53 19.81 -3.30 1.63
CA ALA A 53 19.22 -4.30 0.74
C ALA A 53 18.79 -5.55 1.53
N TRP A 54 19.66 -6.06 2.39
CA TRP A 54 19.37 -7.20 3.27
C TRP A 54 18.23 -6.91 4.24
N ARG A 55 18.31 -5.83 5.02
CA ARG A 55 17.27 -5.46 6.00
C ARG A 55 15.92 -5.17 5.35
N ARG A 56 15.91 -4.58 4.15
CA ARG A 56 14.69 -4.38 3.36
C ARG A 56 14.09 -5.72 2.93
N ALA A 57 14.90 -6.72 2.59
CA ALA A 57 14.39 -8.05 2.25
C ALA A 57 13.65 -8.70 3.43
N LEU A 58 14.12 -8.53 4.67
CA LEU A 58 13.41 -8.98 5.87
C LEU A 58 12.02 -8.32 6.01
N VAL A 59 11.95 -7.00 5.82
CA VAL A 59 10.67 -6.26 5.83
C VAL A 59 9.74 -6.73 4.72
N LEU A 60 10.27 -6.97 3.52
CA LEU A 60 9.48 -7.46 2.39
C LEU A 60 8.93 -8.86 2.64
N ALA A 61 9.72 -9.75 3.25
CA ALA A 61 9.27 -11.10 3.61
C ALA A 61 8.11 -11.07 4.62
N ASP A 62 8.16 -10.18 5.62
CA ASP A 62 7.03 -9.98 6.54
C ASP A 62 5.80 -9.42 5.82
N LEU A 63 5.96 -8.41 4.96
CA LEU A 63 4.85 -7.79 4.22
C LEU A 63 4.21 -8.75 3.20
N GLU A 64 4.99 -9.66 2.62
CA GLU A 64 4.53 -10.65 1.66
C GLU A 64 3.56 -11.67 2.30
N ARG A 65 3.71 -11.94 3.60
CA ARG A 65 2.82 -12.80 4.38
C ARG A 65 1.49 -12.15 4.73
N LEU A 66 1.34 -10.84 4.51
CA LEU A 66 0.15 -10.10 4.91
C LEU A 66 -0.85 -10.03 3.77
N ASP A 67 -1.94 -10.79 3.89
CA ASP A 67 -3.03 -10.71 2.94
C ASP A 67 -3.73 -9.35 2.97
N PRO A 68 -3.84 -8.63 1.84
CA PRO A 68 -4.52 -7.34 1.83
C PRO A 68 -6.02 -7.43 2.18
N GLY A 69 -6.69 -8.53 1.81
CA GLY A 69 -8.10 -8.78 2.11
C GLY A 69 -8.33 -9.04 3.61
N GLU A 70 -7.55 -9.93 4.21
CA GLU A 70 -7.60 -10.19 5.65
C GLU A 70 -7.23 -8.94 6.46
N LEU A 71 -6.18 -8.21 6.07
CA LEU A 71 -5.80 -6.96 6.73
C LEU A 71 -6.95 -5.95 6.73
N ARG A 72 -7.65 -5.80 5.61
CA ARG A 72 -8.81 -4.92 5.50
C ARG A 72 -9.95 -5.37 6.41
N VAL A 73 -10.26 -6.67 6.47
CA VAL A 73 -11.31 -7.23 7.34
C VAL A 73 -10.94 -7.07 8.82
N LEU A 74 -9.70 -7.39 9.19
CA LEU A 74 -9.19 -7.19 10.55
C LEU A 74 -9.23 -5.71 10.96
N ALA A 75 -8.84 -4.82 10.05
CA ALA A 75 -8.88 -3.38 10.25
C ALA A 75 -10.32 -2.90 10.43
N ALA A 76 -11.28 -3.46 9.70
CA ALA A 76 -12.70 -3.17 9.83
C ALA A 76 -13.26 -3.57 11.19
N GLY A 77 -12.95 -4.78 11.70
CA GLY A 77 -13.60 -5.45 12.83
C GLY A 77 -13.29 -4.94 14.24
N GLY A 78 -13.17 -3.63 14.48
CA GLY A 78 -13.03 -3.12 15.84
C GLY A 78 -13.21 -1.62 15.95
N PHE A 79 -13.55 -1.15 17.15
CA PHE A 79 -13.50 0.26 17.51
C PHE A 79 -12.32 0.47 18.46
N ASP A 80 -11.51 1.49 18.17
CA ASP A 80 -10.51 2.02 19.08
C ASP A 80 -10.48 3.54 18.83
N PRO A 81 -10.66 4.38 19.86
CA PRO A 81 -10.55 5.82 19.70
C PRO A 81 -9.14 6.24 19.26
N ASP A 82 -8.12 5.42 19.54
CA ASP A 82 -6.76 5.64 19.05
C ASP A 82 -6.46 4.81 17.80
N LEU A 83 -6.53 5.49 16.64
CA LEU A 83 -6.24 4.88 15.35
C LEU A 83 -4.85 4.26 15.27
N ARG A 84 -3.86 4.79 16.01
CA ARG A 84 -2.50 4.23 16.04
C ARG A 84 -2.50 2.82 16.62
N LEU A 85 -3.20 2.63 17.75
CA LEU A 85 -3.34 1.32 18.38
C LEU A 85 -4.09 0.36 17.47
N ARG A 86 -5.15 0.82 16.79
CA ARG A 86 -5.89 0.00 15.82
C ARG A 86 -5.03 -0.47 14.66
N VAL A 87 -4.25 0.43 14.05
CA VAL A 87 -3.32 0.09 12.95
C VAL A 87 -2.32 -0.96 13.41
N VAL A 88 -1.62 -0.72 14.52
CA VAL A 88 -0.58 -1.64 14.98
C VAL A 88 -1.15 -2.98 15.40
N ARG A 89 -2.29 -3.00 16.11
CA ARG A 89 -2.97 -4.24 16.49
C ARG A 89 -3.40 -5.06 15.27
N THR A 90 -3.87 -4.40 14.21
CA THR A 90 -4.23 -5.07 12.96
C THR A 90 -3.03 -5.77 12.35
N LEU A 91 -1.90 -5.06 12.22
CA LEU A 91 -0.66 -5.64 11.71
C LEU A 91 -0.10 -6.74 12.61
N ALA A 92 -0.09 -6.54 13.93
CA ALA A 92 0.39 -7.53 14.88
C ALA A 92 -0.43 -8.83 14.86
N ARG A 93 -1.77 -8.72 14.72
CA ARG A 93 -2.66 -9.88 14.53
C ARG A 93 -2.34 -10.62 13.24
N ALA A 94 -2.22 -9.88 12.12
CA ALA A 94 -1.94 -10.48 10.82
C ALA A 94 -0.54 -11.11 10.73
N LEU A 95 0.44 -10.57 11.48
CA LEU A 95 1.77 -11.17 11.64
C LEU A 95 1.78 -12.38 12.60
N GLY A 96 0.67 -12.69 13.27
CA GLY A 96 0.57 -13.81 14.21
C GLY A 96 1.32 -13.60 15.54
N LEU A 97 1.49 -12.35 15.97
CA LEU A 97 2.20 -12.04 17.22
C LEU A 97 1.35 -12.36 18.45
N ALA A 98 1.99 -12.92 19.49
CA ALA A 98 1.35 -13.21 20.76
C ALA A 98 1.11 -11.88 21.53
N ASP A 99 -0.15 -11.57 21.84
CA ASP A 99 -0.62 -10.31 22.45
C ASP A 99 -0.46 -9.04 21.56
N PRO A 100 -1.25 -8.93 20.47
CA PRO A 100 -1.31 -7.75 19.61
C PRO A 100 -1.60 -6.43 20.34
N GLU A 101 -2.34 -6.48 21.44
CA GLU A 101 -2.70 -5.35 22.28
C GLU A 101 -1.50 -4.81 23.07
N ALA A 102 -0.69 -5.69 23.65
CA ALA A 102 0.58 -5.30 24.27
C ALA A 102 1.58 -4.77 23.26
N VAL A 103 1.71 -5.45 22.11
CA VAL A 103 2.55 -5.01 21.00
C VAL A 103 2.16 -3.60 20.55
N ALA A 104 0.87 -3.31 20.37
CA ALA A 104 0.39 -1.99 19.96
C ALA A 104 0.77 -0.88 20.95
N ARG A 105 0.64 -1.13 22.26
CA ARG A 105 1.03 -0.17 23.31
C ARG A 105 2.52 0.12 23.30
N ASP A 106 3.35 -0.92 23.18
CA ASP A 106 4.81 -0.77 23.20
C ASP A 106 5.33 -0.12 21.91
N VAL A 107 4.79 -0.48 20.75
CA VAL A 107 5.12 0.18 19.47
C VAL A 107 4.78 1.66 19.50
N LYS A 108 3.62 2.03 20.08
CA LYS A 108 3.25 3.45 20.23
C LYS A 108 4.22 4.20 21.16
N ALA A 109 4.76 3.55 22.19
CA ALA A 109 5.78 4.15 23.04
C ALA A 109 7.09 4.35 22.26
N VAL A 110 7.56 3.33 21.52
CA VAL A 110 8.76 3.42 20.68
C VAL A 110 8.63 4.52 19.62
N ALA A 111 7.47 4.65 18.98
CA ALA A 111 7.22 5.63 17.92
C ALA A 111 7.53 7.09 18.33
N ARG A 112 7.40 7.42 19.63
CA ARG A 112 7.67 8.77 20.17
C ARG A 112 9.13 9.20 20.05
N ALA A 113 10.07 8.25 20.14
CA ALA A 113 11.51 8.49 20.06
C ALA A 113 12.13 7.97 18.75
N TYR A 114 11.34 7.32 17.89
CA TYR A 114 11.86 6.60 16.73
C TYR A 114 12.28 7.50 15.58
N PHE A 115 11.57 8.60 15.30
CA PHE A 115 11.88 9.48 14.16
C PHE A 115 12.82 10.61 14.55
N GLU A 116 12.50 11.32 15.63
CA GLU A 116 13.33 12.36 16.23
C GLU A 116 13.93 11.80 17.52
N PRO A 117 15.23 11.46 17.53
CA PRO A 117 15.82 10.87 18.72
C PRO A 117 15.88 11.94 19.81
N ALA A 118 15.00 11.83 20.81
CA ALA A 118 15.23 12.48 22.09
C ALA A 118 16.51 11.86 22.72
N PRO A 119 17.37 12.65 23.39
CA PRO A 119 18.66 12.15 23.90
C PRO A 119 18.53 10.94 24.82
N ASP A 120 17.45 10.83 25.59
CA ASP A 120 17.11 9.69 26.44
C ASP A 120 15.58 9.55 26.57
N ASP A 121 15.02 8.40 26.18
CA ASP A 121 13.62 8.02 26.49
C ASP A 121 13.60 6.61 27.10
N PRO A 122 13.78 6.50 28.44
CA PRO A 122 13.81 5.21 29.12
C PRO A 122 12.52 4.39 28.97
N ALA A 123 11.38 5.05 28.73
CA ALA A 123 10.12 4.36 28.54
C ALA A 123 10.06 3.71 27.15
N ALA A 124 10.57 4.41 26.12
CA ALA A 124 10.70 3.86 24.77
C ALA A 124 11.74 2.73 24.73
N ASP A 125 12.87 2.87 25.43
CA ASP A 125 13.87 1.79 25.55
C ASP A 125 13.30 0.55 26.24
N ALA A 126 12.58 0.74 27.35
CA ALA A 126 11.90 -0.37 28.03
C ALA A 126 10.85 -1.04 27.11
N ALA A 127 10.21 -0.29 26.22
CA ALA A 127 9.28 -0.84 25.23
C ALA A 127 10.01 -1.66 24.14
N VAL A 128 11.17 -1.20 23.64
CA VAL A 128 12.00 -2.01 22.73
C VAL A 128 12.43 -3.32 23.39
N ALA A 129 12.89 -3.27 24.65
CA ALA A 129 13.28 -4.46 25.41
C ALA A 129 12.14 -5.48 25.58
N ARG A 130 10.88 -5.02 25.70
CA ARG A 130 9.70 -5.90 25.75
C ARG A 130 9.29 -6.43 24.38
N LEU A 131 9.40 -5.61 23.34
CA LEU A 131 9.01 -5.99 21.98
C LEU A 131 9.92 -7.06 21.40
N LEU A 132 11.22 -7.04 21.69
CA LEU A 132 12.17 -8.01 21.13
C LEU A 132 11.75 -9.47 21.33
N PRO A 133 11.52 -9.97 22.55
CA PRO A 133 11.04 -11.34 22.74
C PRO A 133 9.61 -11.56 22.20
N ALA A 134 8.80 -10.50 22.08
CA ALA A 134 7.44 -10.60 21.54
C ALA A 134 7.41 -10.80 20.01
N MET A 135 8.51 -10.56 19.30
CA MET A 135 8.60 -10.77 17.85
C MET A 135 8.81 -12.24 17.46
N GLY A 136 8.94 -13.15 18.43
CA GLY A 136 9.20 -14.59 18.24
C GLY A 136 10.67 -14.96 18.47
N ASP A 137 11.02 -16.21 18.15
CA ASP A 137 12.39 -16.77 18.30
C ASP A 137 13.33 -16.36 17.15
N ASP A 138 13.01 -15.29 16.44
CA ASP A 138 13.80 -14.77 15.33
C ASP A 138 15.11 -14.15 15.83
N ASP A 139 16.10 -14.07 14.92
CA ASP A 139 17.33 -13.34 15.23
C ASP A 139 17.02 -11.85 15.52
N PRO A 140 17.86 -11.17 16.32
CA PRO A 140 17.56 -9.81 16.74
C PRO A 140 17.41 -8.78 15.60
N GLU A 141 18.05 -8.99 14.45
CA GLU A 141 17.95 -8.08 13.31
C GLU A 141 16.61 -8.25 12.58
N THR A 142 16.13 -9.49 12.44
CA THR A 142 14.77 -9.78 11.96
C THR A 142 13.72 -9.17 12.89
N ALA A 143 13.83 -9.38 14.20
CA ALA A 143 12.95 -8.77 15.19
C ALA A 143 12.98 -7.22 15.11
N ALA A 144 14.16 -6.62 14.98
CA ALA A 144 14.31 -5.17 14.82
C ALA A 144 13.59 -4.64 13.58
N ASN A 145 13.71 -5.31 12.43
CA ASN A 145 13.05 -4.88 11.20
C ASN A 145 11.52 -5.04 11.25
N ARG A 146 11.01 -6.06 11.94
CA ARG A 146 9.57 -6.20 12.21
C ARG A 146 9.04 -5.11 13.14
N ILE A 147 9.76 -4.78 14.21
CA ILE A 147 9.43 -3.62 15.06
C ILE A 147 9.44 -2.34 14.24
N GLY A 148 10.47 -2.15 13.40
CA GLY A 148 10.57 -1.02 12.48
C GLY A 148 9.40 -0.91 11.50
N LEU A 149 8.88 -2.03 11.00
CA LEU A 149 7.67 -2.09 10.16
C LEU A 149 6.46 -1.56 10.94
N LEU A 150 6.21 -2.08 12.14
CA LEU A 150 5.07 -1.69 12.98
C LEU A 150 5.13 -0.21 13.38
N VAL A 151 6.30 0.27 13.80
CA VAL A 151 6.51 1.67 14.21
C VAL A 151 6.29 2.62 13.03
N GLN A 152 6.77 2.28 11.83
CA GLN A 152 6.60 3.14 10.65
C GLN A 152 5.17 3.18 10.14
N ALA A 153 4.38 2.11 10.32
CA ALA A 153 2.97 2.09 9.95
C ALA A 153 2.09 2.88 10.94
N CYS A 154 2.47 2.91 12.22
CA CYS A 154 1.71 3.43 13.37
C CYS A 154 1.11 4.83 13.14
N GLU A 155 1.96 5.86 13.05
CA GLU A 155 1.51 7.24 12.89
C GLU A 155 1.00 7.50 11.47
N ALA A 156 1.79 7.11 10.46
CA ALA A 156 1.53 7.46 9.07
C ALA A 156 0.17 6.96 8.57
N THR A 157 -0.22 5.73 8.94
CA THR A 157 -1.50 5.15 8.54
C THR A 157 -2.66 5.74 9.34
N ALA A 158 -2.46 6.02 10.64
CA ALA A 158 -3.48 6.68 11.45
C ALA A 158 -3.78 8.09 10.92
N THR A 159 -2.75 8.88 10.62
CA THR A 159 -2.88 10.20 10.02
C THR A 159 -3.56 10.13 8.64
N LEU A 160 -3.21 9.13 7.81
CA LEU A 160 -3.90 8.90 6.53
C LEU A 160 -5.41 8.73 6.70
N VAL A 161 -5.83 7.92 7.68
CA VAL A 161 -7.26 7.71 7.99
C VAL A 161 -7.91 9.00 8.47
N GLU A 162 -7.28 9.74 9.37
CA GLU A 162 -7.81 11.01 9.88
C GLU A 162 -8.01 12.02 8.76
N HIS A 163 -7.04 12.12 7.84
CA HIS A 163 -7.07 13.05 6.71
C HIS A 163 -8.14 12.64 5.70
N ALA A 164 -8.28 11.34 5.43
CA ALA A 164 -9.32 10.79 4.58
C ALA A 164 -10.74 11.01 5.15
N ARG A 165 -10.91 10.96 6.47
CA ARG A 165 -12.19 11.32 7.12
C ARG A 165 -12.50 12.80 6.95
N ARG A 166 -11.49 13.67 7.10
CA ARG A 166 -11.64 15.12 7.05
C ARG A 166 -12.03 15.64 5.67
N ASN A 167 -11.49 15.03 4.60
CA ASN A 167 -11.74 15.48 3.23
C ASN A 167 -12.90 14.76 2.52
N GLY A 168 -13.43 13.67 3.10
CA GLY A 168 -14.56 12.90 2.54
C GLY A 168 -14.26 12.08 1.28
N GLY A 169 -13.08 12.26 0.66
CA GLY A 169 -12.69 11.61 -0.61
C GLY A 169 -11.82 10.36 -0.44
N GLY A 170 -11.70 9.85 0.79
CA GLY A 170 -10.95 8.63 1.08
C GLY A 170 -9.42 8.76 1.00
N PRO A 171 -8.68 7.64 1.07
CA PRO A 171 -7.21 7.65 1.12
C PRO A 171 -6.55 8.32 -0.08
N ALA A 172 -7.11 8.15 -1.29
CA ALA A 172 -6.57 8.74 -2.51
C ALA A 172 -6.63 10.28 -2.50
N ALA A 173 -7.77 10.86 -2.06
CA ALA A 173 -7.87 12.30 -1.87
C ALA A 173 -6.95 12.79 -0.76
N ALA A 174 -6.84 12.04 0.36
CA ALA A 174 -5.95 12.40 1.45
C ALA A 174 -4.49 12.50 0.97
N LEU A 175 -4.01 11.51 0.21
CA LEU A 175 -2.65 11.55 -0.32
C LEU A 175 -2.40 12.72 -1.27
N ARG A 176 -3.42 13.10 -2.06
CA ARG A 176 -3.32 14.21 -3.00
C ARG A 176 -3.33 15.57 -2.31
N ASP A 177 -4.25 15.76 -1.36
CA ASP A 177 -4.60 17.09 -0.87
C ASP A 177 -4.00 17.39 0.51
N ASP A 178 -3.85 16.37 1.36
CA ASP A 178 -3.34 16.48 2.73
C ASP A 178 -2.56 15.20 3.12
N PRO A 179 -1.40 14.91 2.51
CA PRO A 179 -0.68 13.67 2.75
C PRO A 179 -0.16 13.58 4.20
N PRO A 180 -0.13 12.37 4.78
CA PRO A 180 0.36 12.17 6.16
C PRO A 180 1.86 12.42 6.31
N ILE A 181 2.63 12.28 5.22
CA ILE A 181 4.06 12.54 5.17
C ILE A 181 4.31 13.75 4.27
N ARG A 182 4.76 14.84 4.89
CA ARG A 182 4.95 16.14 4.23
C ARG A 182 6.40 16.47 3.90
N ALA A 183 7.35 15.79 4.54
CA ALA A 183 8.77 15.99 4.28
C ALA A 183 9.57 14.71 4.50
N MET A 184 10.71 14.60 3.83
CA MET A 184 11.70 13.54 4.02
C MET A 184 13.09 14.13 4.14
N ARG A 185 13.98 13.50 4.92
CA ARG A 185 15.39 13.89 5.00
C ARG A 185 16.29 12.87 4.33
N ARG A 186 17.34 13.36 3.67
CA ARG A 186 18.45 12.56 3.13
C ARG A 186 19.79 13.17 3.56
N SER A 187 20.85 12.38 3.47
CA SER A 187 22.23 12.82 3.64
C SER A 187 23.04 12.40 2.43
N ALA A 188 23.89 13.30 1.93
CA ALA A 188 24.79 13.00 0.82
C ALA A 188 25.97 12.15 1.29
N ALA A 189 25.99 10.87 0.93
CA ALA A 189 27.10 9.96 1.23
C ALA A 189 28.37 10.31 0.45
N ARG A 190 28.21 10.97 -0.70
CA ARG A 190 29.27 11.50 -1.56
C ARG A 190 28.74 12.75 -2.27
N PRO A 191 29.61 13.63 -2.82
CA PRO A 191 29.15 14.80 -3.55
C PRO A 191 28.24 14.40 -4.71
N THR A 192 27.15 15.13 -4.89
CA THR A 192 26.16 14.88 -5.96
C THR A 192 25.51 16.19 -6.41
N GLU A 193 24.63 16.13 -7.38
CA GLU A 193 23.88 17.28 -7.91
C GLU A 193 22.40 16.91 -8.11
N VAL A 194 21.51 17.78 -7.65
CA VAL A 194 20.06 17.67 -7.85
C VAL A 194 19.55 18.97 -8.42
N GLY A 195 18.87 18.93 -9.57
CA GLY A 195 18.27 20.13 -10.17
C GLY A 195 19.27 21.26 -10.44
N GLY A 196 20.53 20.93 -10.78
CA GLY A 196 21.61 21.91 -10.96
C GLY A 196 22.24 22.42 -9.65
N THR A 197 21.78 21.93 -8.49
CA THR A 197 22.31 22.30 -7.17
C THR A 197 23.30 21.26 -6.68
N VAL A 198 24.57 21.67 -6.52
CA VAL A 198 25.62 20.81 -5.95
C VAL A 198 25.35 20.57 -4.46
N VAL A 199 25.30 19.30 -4.07
CA VAL A 199 25.15 18.84 -2.69
C VAL A 199 26.48 18.21 -2.24
N PRO A 200 27.26 18.89 -1.37
CA PRO A 200 28.49 18.33 -0.83
C PRO A 200 28.26 17.08 0.03
N ALA A 201 29.27 16.22 0.14
CA ALA A 201 29.21 15.07 1.06
C ALA A 201 28.97 15.51 2.51
N GLY A 202 28.17 14.73 3.24
CA GLY A 202 27.80 14.98 4.63
C GLY A 202 26.68 15.99 4.83
N VAL A 203 26.28 16.74 3.79
CA VAL A 203 25.17 17.70 3.88
C VAL A 203 23.84 16.96 3.98
N GLN A 204 22.99 17.39 4.91
CA GLN A 204 21.61 16.95 4.98
C GLN A 204 20.74 17.80 4.06
N VAL A 205 19.83 17.12 3.37
CA VAL A 205 18.86 17.74 2.47
C VAL A 205 17.44 17.42 2.94
N LEU A 206 16.58 18.43 2.92
CA LEU A 206 15.15 18.32 3.16
C LEU A 206 14.42 18.23 1.82
N LEU A 207 13.60 17.20 1.67
CA LEU A 207 12.68 17.05 0.56
C LEU A 207 11.32 17.49 1.07
N ASP A 208 10.87 18.67 0.64
CA ASP A 208 9.57 19.22 0.99
C ASP A 208 8.52 18.65 0.03
N LEU A 209 7.83 17.60 0.47
CA LEU A 209 6.84 16.90 -0.33
C LEU A 209 5.54 17.69 -0.44
N ASP A 210 5.24 18.51 0.57
CA ASP A 210 4.04 19.35 0.64
C ASP A 210 4.10 20.44 -0.42
N ALA A 211 5.25 21.12 -0.50
CA ALA A 211 5.52 22.13 -1.53
C ALA A 211 5.68 21.52 -2.93
N ALA A 212 6.18 20.30 -3.03
CA ALA A 212 6.38 19.61 -4.31
C ALA A 212 5.12 18.99 -4.92
N ARG A 213 3.95 19.11 -4.29
CA ARG A 213 2.70 18.59 -4.86
C ARG A 213 2.31 19.33 -6.13
N GLU A 214 1.96 18.57 -7.16
CA GLU A 214 1.46 19.09 -8.43
C GLU A 214 0.17 18.35 -8.84
N PRO A 215 -0.91 19.07 -9.23
CA PRO A 215 -2.11 18.42 -9.75
C PRO A 215 -1.81 17.49 -10.93
N GLY A 216 -2.37 16.28 -10.91
CA GLY A 216 -2.16 15.28 -11.96
C GLY A 216 -0.85 14.50 -11.87
N ARG A 217 0.02 14.78 -10.88
CA ARG A 217 1.19 13.96 -10.56
C ARG A 217 0.89 12.98 -9.43
N GLU A 218 1.65 11.88 -9.40
CA GLU A 218 1.59 10.89 -8.33
C GLU A 218 2.04 11.48 -6.99
N PRO A 219 1.28 11.29 -5.89
CA PRO A 219 1.67 11.75 -4.56
C PRO A 219 2.97 11.13 -4.04
N LEU A 220 3.83 11.96 -3.45
CA LEU A 220 5.17 11.56 -2.99
C LEU A 220 5.21 10.98 -1.57
N ALA A 221 4.07 10.90 -0.87
CA ALA A 221 3.99 10.45 0.53
C ALA A 221 4.54 9.01 0.73
N PHE A 222 4.44 8.18 -0.30
CA PHE A 222 5.00 6.82 -0.33
C PHE A 222 6.35 6.73 -1.07
N GLY A 223 7.00 7.86 -1.35
CA GLY A 223 8.22 7.95 -2.14
C GLY A 223 7.97 7.95 -3.64
N ALA A 224 9.02 7.73 -4.41
CA ALA A 224 9.01 7.66 -5.87
C ALA A 224 9.99 6.57 -6.34
N PRO A 225 9.82 6.00 -7.55
CA PRO A 225 10.79 5.05 -8.09
C PRO A 225 12.22 5.61 -8.05
N PRO A 226 13.23 4.80 -7.70
CA PRO A 226 13.17 3.37 -7.36
C PRO A 226 12.93 3.09 -5.86
N ARG A 227 12.68 4.11 -5.03
CA ARG A 227 12.62 4.00 -3.56
C ARG A 227 11.20 4.18 -3.02
N LEU A 228 10.30 3.30 -3.46
CA LEU A 228 8.92 3.27 -3.01
C LEU A 228 8.79 2.62 -1.62
N CYS A 229 7.83 3.10 -0.85
CA CYS A 229 7.45 2.54 0.43
C CYS A 229 6.95 1.11 0.23
N PRO A 230 7.60 0.09 0.83
CA PRO A 230 7.19 -1.29 0.64
C PRO A 230 5.82 -1.59 1.27
N GLY A 231 5.44 -0.83 2.31
CA GLY A 231 4.16 -0.99 3.01
C GLY A 231 3.00 -0.18 2.42
N ARG A 232 3.13 0.42 1.22
CA ARG A 232 2.06 1.24 0.60
C ARG A 232 0.74 0.48 0.50
N SER A 233 0.81 -0.76 0.00
CA SER A 233 -0.37 -1.62 -0.17
C SER A 233 -1.09 -1.87 1.15
N GLN A 234 -0.34 -2.22 2.20
CA GLN A 234 -0.88 -2.51 3.54
C GLN A 234 -1.47 -1.27 4.20
N ALA A 235 -0.81 -0.12 4.10
CA ALA A 235 -1.32 1.13 4.64
C ALA A 235 -2.66 1.53 4.00
N LEU A 236 -2.79 1.38 2.67
CA LEU A 236 -4.03 1.69 1.95
C LEU A 236 -5.17 0.75 2.37
N VAL A 237 -4.98 -0.57 2.37
CA VAL A 237 -6.06 -1.50 2.71
C VAL A 237 -6.46 -1.45 4.19
N ILE A 238 -5.51 -1.15 5.09
CA ILE A 238 -5.83 -0.89 6.50
C ILE A 238 -6.66 0.39 6.62
N ALA A 239 -6.25 1.47 5.93
CA ALA A 239 -7.01 2.71 5.96
C ALA A 239 -8.43 2.53 5.41
N GLU A 240 -8.57 1.85 4.28
CA GLU A 240 -9.86 1.50 3.70
C GLU A 240 -10.72 0.64 4.64
N GLY A 241 -10.13 -0.38 5.27
CA GLY A 241 -10.82 -1.20 6.26
C GLY A 241 -11.33 -0.39 7.46
N ILE A 242 -10.55 0.57 7.95
CA ILE A 242 -10.96 1.46 9.04
C ILE A 242 -12.05 2.46 8.61
N LEU A 243 -11.96 3.00 7.41
CA LEU A 243 -12.88 4.02 6.89
C LEU A 243 -14.23 3.45 6.48
N TYR A 244 -14.23 2.27 5.86
CA TYR A 244 -15.41 1.70 5.21
C TYR A 244 -15.89 0.40 5.86
N GLY A 245 -15.17 -0.09 6.88
CA GLY A 245 -15.57 -1.23 7.67
C GLY A 245 -16.80 -0.91 8.51
N SER A 246 -17.82 -1.75 8.40
CA SER A 246 -19.05 -1.72 9.20
C SER A 246 -18.75 -2.06 10.66
N SER A 247 -18.39 -1.04 11.45
CA SER A 247 -18.15 -1.18 12.90
C SER A 247 -18.69 -0.04 13.75
N ASP A 248 -19.43 0.91 13.18
CA ASP A 248 -20.05 1.98 13.96
C ASP A 248 -21.59 1.94 13.84
N PRO A 249 -22.29 1.32 14.81
CA PRO A 249 -23.75 1.43 14.89
C PRO A 249 -24.24 2.85 15.21
N ALA A 250 -23.34 3.83 15.44
CA ALA A 250 -23.65 5.22 15.74
C ALA A 250 -23.13 6.23 14.69
N ASP A 251 -22.55 5.80 13.56
CA ASP A 251 -22.07 6.71 12.52
C ASP A 251 -23.23 7.32 11.71
N THR A 252 -23.79 8.39 12.28
CA THR A 252 -24.73 9.31 11.63
C THR A 252 -24.01 10.39 10.83
N SER A 253 -22.67 10.36 10.81
CA SER A 253 -21.82 11.33 10.11
C SER A 253 -21.38 10.86 8.72
N ARG A 254 -21.81 9.67 8.28
CA ARG A 254 -21.64 9.19 6.91
C ARG A 254 -22.10 10.30 5.95
N PRO A 255 -21.20 10.98 5.23
CA PRO A 255 -21.65 11.91 4.19
C PRO A 255 -22.50 11.09 3.22
N PRO A 256 -23.61 11.63 2.69
CA PRO A 256 -24.35 10.92 1.65
C PRO A 256 -23.34 10.49 0.60
N ALA A 257 -23.35 9.19 0.27
CA ALA A 257 -22.48 8.62 -0.74
C ALA A 257 -22.40 9.60 -1.92
N GLU A 258 -21.17 9.95 -2.34
CA GLU A 258 -20.95 10.63 -3.62
C GLU A 258 -21.93 10.02 -4.64
N GLU A 259 -22.75 10.87 -5.28
CA GLU A 259 -24.02 10.56 -5.93
C GLU A 259 -24.25 9.07 -6.28
N PRO A 260 -25.30 8.42 -5.76
CA PRO A 260 -25.48 6.99 -5.95
C PRO A 260 -25.62 6.67 -7.44
N CYS A 261 -24.58 6.02 -7.96
CA CYS A 261 -24.60 5.26 -9.20
C CYS A 261 -25.85 4.38 -9.16
N SER A 262 -26.79 4.61 -10.07
CA SER A 262 -28.01 3.81 -10.18
C SER A 262 -27.64 2.32 -10.26
N GLN A 263 -28.52 1.43 -9.82
CA GLN A 263 -28.25 -0.01 -9.91
C GLN A 263 -27.87 -0.45 -11.34
N ALA A 264 -28.42 0.21 -12.36
CA ALA A 264 -28.08 -0.03 -13.76
C ALA A 264 -26.63 0.37 -14.09
N GLU A 265 -26.18 1.53 -13.64
CA GLU A 265 -24.79 1.97 -13.82
C GLU A 265 -23.82 1.08 -13.03
N LEU A 266 -24.19 0.67 -11.81
CA LEU A 266 -23.40 -0.23 -10.98
C LEU A 266 -23.23 -1.60 -11.67
N ALA A 267 -24.31 -2.14 -12.24
CA ALA A 267 -24.29 -3.40 -12.99
C ALA A 267 -23.47 -3.33 -14.28
N ALA A 268 -23.16 -2.12 -14.77
CA ALA A 268 -22.35 -1.91 -15.96
C ALA A 268 -20.85 -1.71 -15.66
N LEU A 269 -20.45 -1.41 -14.41
CA LEU A 269 -19.06 -1.10 -14.07
C LEU A 269 -18.08 -2.25 -14.39
N ILE A 270 -18.40 -3.49 -14.01
CA ILE A 270 -17.53 -4.64 -14.27
C ILE A 270 -17.39 -4.94 -15.78
N PRO A 271 -18.49 -5.00 -16.57
CA PRO A 271 -18.39 -5.08 -18.03
C PRO A 271 -17.52 -3.97 -18.64
N GLN A 272 -17.72 -2.71 -18.24
CA GLN A 272 -16.94 -1.57 -18.76
C GLN A 272 -15.45 -1.69 -18.41
N MET A 273 -15.11 -2.12 -17.19
CA MET A 273 -13.74 -2.40 -16.80
C MET A 273 -13.14 -3.53 -17.66
N ILE A 274 -13.90 -4.59 -17.94
CA ILE A 274 -13.44 -5.68 -18.81
C ILE A 274 -13.21 -5.20 -20.24
N ASP A 275 -14.07 -4.33 -20.78
CA ASP A 275 -13.85 -3.73 -22.09
C ASP A 275 -12.54 -2.94 -22.14
N HIS A 276 -12.23 -2.16 -21.09
CA HIS A 276 -10.94 -1.47 -20.93
C HIS A 276 -9.76 -2.43 -20.87
N VAL A 277 -9.86 -3.49 -20.05
CA VAL A 277 -8.85 -4.56 -19.94
C VAL A 277 -8.56 -5.18 -21.31
N LEU A 278 -9.61 -5.55 -22.04
CA LEU A 278 -9.47 -6.22 -23.34
C LEU A 278 -8.96 -5.27 -24.44
N ALA A 279 -9.27 -3.97 -24.34
CA ALA A 279 -8.73 -2.95 -25.23
C ALA A 279 -7.21 -2.80 -25.05
N LEU A 280 -6.72 -2.72 -23.81
CA LEU A 280 -5.28 -2.72 -23.53
C LEU A 280 -4.64 -4.05 -23.93
N ALA A 281 -5.24 -5.18 -23.58
CA ALA A 281 -4.72 -6.51 -23.89
C ALA A 281 -4.55 -6.76 -25.40
N ALA A 282 -5.38 -6.14 -26.24
CA ALA A 282 -5.24 -6.24 -27.68
C ALA A 282 -3.87 -5.72 -28.19
N THR A 283 -3.28 -4.76 -27.48
CA THR A 283 -1.97 -4.18 -27.81
C THR A 283 -0.81 -5.08 -27.37
N TRP A 284 -1.02 -5.94 -26.38
CA TRP A 284 0.05 -6.73 -25.75
C TRP A 284 0.56 -7.89 -26.59
N THR A 285 -0.10 -8.20 -27.70
CA THR A 285 0.38 -9.21 -28.67
C THR A 285 1.71 -8.82 -29.31
N ALA A 286 2.10 -7.55 -29.22
CA ALA A 286 3.39 -7.01 -29.65
C ALA A 286 4.43 -6.88 -28.52
N TRP A 287 4.16 -7.42 -27.33
CA TRP A 287 5.07 -7.30 -26.18
C TRP A 287 6.42 -7.97 -26.45
N ASP A 288 7.52 -7.27 -26.10
CA ASP A 288 8.90 -7.67 -26.35
C ASP A 288 9.47 -8.65 -25.30
N GLY A 289 8.63 -9.08 -24.34
CA GLY A 289 9.01 -9.97 -23.25
C GLY A 289 9.67 -9.29 -22.05
N ARG A 290 9.83 -7.95 -22.06
CA ARG A 290 10.40 -7.22 -20.92
C ARG A 290 9.33 -6.87 -19.89
N PRO A 291 9.45 -7.32 -18.62
CA PRO A 291 8.47 -6.99 -17.61
C PRO A 291 8.43 -5.49 -17.26
N PHE A 292 7.25 -5.03 -16.87
CA PHE A 292 7.01 -3.67 -16.39
C PHE A 292 7.14 -3.61 -14.88
N LEU A 293 7.71 -2.52 -14.36
CA LEU A 293 7.67 -2.22 -12.93
C LEU A 293 6.66 -1.12 -12.71
N ASN A 294 5.65 -1.40 -11.89
CA ASN A 294 4.64 -0.42 -11.59
C ASN A 294 5.09 0.56 -10.49
N ALA A 295 4.25 1.54 -10.18
CA ALA A 295 4.50 2.54 -9.13
C ALA A 295 4.58 1.96 -7.70
N ASP A 296 4.39 0.66 -7.50
CA ASP A 296 4.60 -0.05 -6.23
C ASP A 296 5.88 -0.91 -6.25
N GLY A 297 6.68 -0.85 -7.32
CA GLY A 297 7.86 -1.68 -7.50
C GLY A 297 7.52 -3.15 -7.79
N ARG A 298 6.24 -3.47 -8.08
CA ARG A 298 5.81 -4.81 -8.45
C ARG A 298 6.03 -5.04 -9.94
N THR A 299 6.49 -6.24 -10.26
CA THR A 299 6.64 -6.69 -11.64
C THR A 299 5.29 -7.07 -12.23
N TYR A 300 5.00 -6.57 -13.42
CA TYR A 300 3.83 -6.88 -14.23
C TYR A 300 4.22 -7.30 -15.64
N THR A 301 3.45 -8.23 -16.16
CA THR A 301 3.49 -8.70 -17.55
C THR A 301 2.05 -8.80 -18.05
N PRO A 302 1.82 -8.87 -19.37
CA PRO A 302 0.48 -9.08 -19.93
C PRO A 302 -0.27 -10.25 -19.28
N HIS A 303 0.38 -11.42 -19.17
CA HIS A 303 -0.21 -12.61 -18.55
C HIS A 303 -0.53 -12.40 -17.08
N LYS A 304 0.40 -11.81 -16.30
CA LYS A 304 0.14 -11.50 -14.90
C LYS A 304 -1.02 -10.55 -14.74
N ALA A 305 -1.13 -9.53 -15.59
CA ALA A 305 -2.22 -8.56 -15.52
C ALA A 305 -3.58 -9.23 -15.76
N ILE A 306 -3.73 -10.05 -16.82
CA ILE A 306 -4.96 -10.82 -17.07
C ILE A 306 -5.28 -11.77 -15.92
N ARG A 307 -4.27 -12.49 -15.40
CA ARG A 307 -4.43 -13.38 -14.26
C ARG A 307 -4.92 -12.63 -13.03
N ARG A 308 -4.32 -11.47 -12.69
CA ARG A 308 -4.73 -10.65 -11.54
C ARG A 308 -6.15 -10.11 -11.65
N VAL A 309 -6.56 -9.65 -12.83
CA VAL A 309 -7.95 -9.25 -13.09
C VAL A 309 -8.88 -10.44 -12.85
N THR A 310 -8.53 -11.61 -13.37
CA THR A 310 -9.34 -12.83 -13.24
C THR A 310 -9.44 -13.30 -11.79
N ASP A 311 -8.31 -13.43 -11.09
CA ASP A 311 -8.24 -13.80 -9.68
C ASP A 311 -9.09 -12.85 -8.84
N HIS A 312 -8.90 -11.53 -9.00
CA HIS A 312 -9.62 -10.53 -8.21
C HIS A 312 -11.13 -10.53 -8.46
N LEU A 313 -11.56 -10.79 -9.70
CA LEU A 313 -12.98 -10.99 -10.03
C LEU A 313 -13.54 -12.26 -9.38
N LEU A 314 -12.76 -13.34 -9.29
CA LEU A 314 -13.19 -14.59 -8.67
C LEU A 314 -13.22 -14.49 -7.14
N ASP A 315 -12.22 -13.86 -6.53
CA ASP A 315 -12.10 -13.69 -5.08
C ASP A 315 -13.34 -12.96 -4.53
N HIS A 316 -13.66 -11.81 -5.10
CA HIS A 316 -14.82 -11.03 -4.65
C HIS A 316 -16.16 -11.59 -5.11
N TRP A 317 -16.17 -12.41 -6.17
CA TRP A 317 -17.36 -13.17 -6.53
C TRP A 317 -17.64 -14.24 -5.48
N ALA A 318 -16.61 -14.98 -5.05
CA ALA A 318 -16.72 -15.96 -3.99
C ALA A 318 -17.12 -15.31 -2.65
N GLU A 319 -16.55 -14.14 -2.31
CA GLU A 319 -16.97 -13.35 -1.15
C GLU A 319 -18.46 -12.99 -1.21
N LEU A 320 -18.92 -12.48 -2.35
CA LEU A 320 -20.31 -12.07 -2.55
C LEU A 320 -21.27 -13.27 -2.43
N GLU A 321 -20.97 -14.38 -3.09
CA GLU A 321 -21.82 -15.58 -3.06
C GLU A 321 -21.86 -16.22 -1.66
N ALA A 322 -20.73 -16.30 -0.96
CA ALA A 322 -20.68 -16.82 0.41
C ALA A 322 -21.56 -15.99 1.34
N ARG A 323 -21.43 -14.66 1.27
CA ARG A 323 -22.23 -13.73 2.08
C ARG A 323 -23.71 -13.79 1.77
N LEU A 324 -24.09 -13.97 0.50
CA LEU A 324 -25.48 -14.20 0.10
C LEU A 324 -26.04 -15.51 0.64
N ALA A 325 -25.20 -16.55 0.78
CA ALA A 325 -25.57 -17.82 1.39
C ALA A 325 -25.58 -17.78 2.93
N GLY A 326 -25.13 -16.68 3.55
CA GLY A 326 -24.97 -16.59 5.00
C GLY A 326 -23.73 -17.30 5.54
N GLU A 327 -22.81 -17.68 4.66
CA GLU A 327 -21.57 -18.37 4.99
C GLU A 327 -20.38 -17.39 5.06
N PRO A 328 -19.33 -17.69 5.85
CA PRO A 328 -18.11 -16.89 5.85
C PRO A 328 -17.39 -16.97 4.50
N ALA A 329 -16.77 -15.86 4.09
CA ALA A 329 -15.91 -15.85 2.91
C ALA A 329 -14.67 -16.73 3.13
N THR A 330 -14.23 -17.41 2.06
CA THR A 330 -12.96 -18.16 2.07
C THR A 330 -11.81 -17.18 1.87
N ALA A 331 -10.77 -17.27 2.68
CA ALA A 331 -9.60 -16.41 2.59
C ALA A 331 -8.76 -16.73 1.34
N ASP A 332 -8.17 -15.70 0.72
CA ASP A 332 -7.14 -15.87 -0.31
C ASP A 332 -5.80 -16.17 0.38
N HIS A 333 -5.14 -17.25 -0.03
CA HIS A 333 -3.82 -17.65 0.45
C HIS A 333 -2.74 -17.56 -0.63
N TRP A 334 -3.10 -17.17 -1.86
CA TRP A 334 -2.20 -17.15 -3.01
C TRP A 334 -1.45 -15.82 -3.14
N HIS A 335 -2.01 -14.71 -2.63
CA HIS A 335 -1.40 -13.37 -2.61
C HIS A 335 -0.84 -12.95 -3.99
N ALA A 336 -1.64 -13.20 -5.02
CA ALA A 336 -1.15 -13.33 -6.40
C ALA A 336 -0.46 -12.09 -6.98
N SER A 337 -0.68 -10.89 -6.41
CA SER A 337 -0.01 -9.64 -6.82
C SER A 337 1.50 -9.65 -6.57
N ASN A 338 1.95 -10.37 -5.55
CA ASN A 338 3.35 -10.39 -5.14
C ASN A 338 4.18 -11.40 -5.95
N VAL A 339 3.54 -12.40 -6.55
CA VAL A 339 4.21 -13.46 -7.31
C VAL A 339 4.20 -13.15 -8.80
N THR A 340 5.34 -13.36 -9.46
CA THR A 340 5.44 -13.46 -10.92
C THR A 340 5.96 -14.84 -11.26
N THR A 341 5.11 -15.67 -11.84
CA THR A 341 5.38 -17.07 -12.16
C THR A 341 6.09 -17.19 -13.51
N PRO A 342 6.73 -18.34 -13.82
CA PRO A 342 7.27 -18.58 -15.16
C PRO A 342 6.21 -18.49 -16.28
N ALA A 343 4.96 -18.87 -15.98
CA ALA A 343 3.85 -18.75 -16.93
C ALA A 343 3.51 -17.28 -17.23
N ASP A 344 3.76 -16.36 -16.29
CA ASP A 344 3.54 -14.93 -16.53
C ASP A 344 4.59 -14.31 -17.46
N LEU A 345 5.73 -14.97 -17.68
CA LEU A 345 6.87 -14.43 -18.43
C LEU A 345 6.89 -14.84 -19.90
N VAL A 346 6.01 -15.76 -20.32
CA VAL A 346 5.94 -16.20 -21.73
C VAL A 346 5.33 -15.10 -22.61
N PRO A 347 5.62 -15.05 -23.92
CA PRO A 347 4.98 -14.09 -24.81
C PRO A 347 3.45 -14.14 -24.74
N PHE A 348 2.82 -12.98 -24.86
CA PHE A 348 1.36 -12.88 -24.92
C PHE A 348 0.94 -12.91 -26.38
N THR A 349 0.18 -13.93 -26.78
CA THR A 349 -0.15 -14.20 -28.18
C THR A 349 -1.60 -13.82 -28.51
N VAL A 350 -1.94 -13.86 -29.79
CA VAL A 350 -3.33 -13.67 -30.25
C VAL A 350 -4.27 -14.74 -29.66
N ALA A 351 -3.77 -15.97 -29.43
CA ALA A 351 -4.56 -17.03 -28.80
C ALA A 351 -4.86 -16.71 -27.33
N ASP A 352 -3.88 -16.16 -26.60
CA ASP A 352 -4.07 -15.73 -25.21
C ASP A 352 -5.07 -14.57 -25.09
N LEU A 353 -5.04 -13.64 -26.05
CA LEU A 353 -6.03 -12.58 -26.15
C LEU A 353 -7.45 -13.14 -26.39
N ASP A 354 -7.59 -14.11 -27.30
CA ASP A 354 -8.88 -14.74 -27.57
C ASP A 354 -9.42 -15.50 -26.35
N GLU A 355 -8.54 -16.23 -25.64
CA GLU A 355 -8.86 -16.87 -24.37
C GLU A 355 -9.33 -15.85 -23.31
N ALA A 356 -8.60 -14.74 -23.17
CA ALA A 356 -8.95 -13.67 -22.22
C ALA A 356 -10.30 -13.04 -22.56
N ARG A 357 -10.57 -12.72 -23.84
CA ARG A 357 -11.88 -12.22 -24.31
C ARG A 357 -12.99 -13.19 -23.94
N SER A 358 -12.80 -14.46 -24.28
CA SER A 358 -13.76 -15.52 -24.03
C SER A 358 -14.12 -15.60 -22.54
N ARG A 359 -13.12 -15.67 -21.65
CA ARG A 359 -13.33 -15.85 -20.20
C ARG A 359 -13.86 -14.58 -19.53
N LEU A 360 -13.19 -13.45 -19.74
CA LEU A 360 -13.51 -12.22 -19.01
C LEU A 360 -14.89 -11.70 -19.39
N THR A 361 -15.29 -11.72 -20.67
CA THR A 361 -16.63 -11.27 -21.08
C THR A 361 -17.74 -12.09 -20.40
N ARG A 362 -17.57 -13.41 -20.24
CA ARG A 362 -18.54 -14.24 -19.50
C ARG A 362 -18.55 -13.92 -18.01
N LEU A 363 -17.38 -13.73 -17.40
CA LEU A 363 -17.28 -13.39 -15.98
C LEU A 363 -17.92 -12.02 -15.69
N GLY A 364 -17.66 -11.02 -16.55
CA GLY A 364 -18.31 -9.72 -16.46
C GLY A 364 -19.82 -9.79 -16.61
N ARG A 365 -20.31 -10.66 -17.49
CA ARG A 365 -21.75 -10.89 -17.64
C ARG A 365 -22.37 -11.49 -16.38
N ILE A 366 -21.70 -12.44 -15.73
CA ILE A 366 -22.15 -13.05 -14.48
C ILE A 366 -22.26 -11.99 -13.36
N TRP A 367 -21.24 -11.14 -13.21
CA TRP A 367 -21.25 -10.00 -12.30
C TRP A 367 -22.42 -9.04 -12.57
N SER A 368 -22.57 -8.60 -13.81
CA SER A 368 -23.63 -7.67 -14.23
C SER A 368 -25.03 -8.22 -13.91
N LEU A 369 -25.28 -9.50 -14.23
CA LEU A 369 -26.55 -10.17 -13.96
C LEU A 369 -26.82 -10.26 -12.45
N ARG A 370 -25.80 -10.59 -11.64
CA ARG A 370 -25.95 -10.68 -10.19
C ARG A 370 -26.30 -9.34 -9.57
N VAL A 371 -25.57 -8.28 -9.92
CA VAL A 371 -25.82 -6.93 -9.40
C VAL A 371 -27.22 -6.45 -9.78
N ALA A 372 -27.65 -6.69 -11.03
CA ALA A 372 -28.99 -6.33 -11.49
C ALA A 372 -30.11 -7.15 -10.81
N ALA A 373 -29.83 -8.36 -10.35
CA ALA A 373 -30.82 -9.24 -9.72
C ALA A 373 -30.99 -8.96 -8.20
N LEU A 374 -30.03 -8.31 -7.56
CA LEU A 374 -30.11 -8.00 -6.13
C LEU A 374 -31.15 -6.88 -5.88
N PRO A 375 -31.93 -6.96 -4.79
CA PRO A 375 -32.71 -5.81 -4.34
C PRO A 375 -31.80 -4.62 -4.09
N GLU A 376 -32.17 -3.43 -4.57
CA GLU A 376 -31.32 -2.23 -4.48
C GLU A 376 -30.85 -1.96 -3.04
N ARG A 377 -31.74 -2.11 -2.06
CA ARG A 377 -31.40 -2.00 -0.63
C ARG A 377 -30.27 -2.93 -0.19
N GLN A 378 -30.18 -4.14 -0.75
CA GLN A 378 -29.19 -5.15 -0.35
C GLN A 378 -27.79 -4.82 -0.93
N LEU A 379 -27.72 -3.97 -1.95
CA LEU A 379 -26.45 -3.44 -2.45
C LEU A 379 -25.75 -2.56 -1.41
N ASP A 380 -26.53 -1.90 -0.56
CA ASP A 380 -26.05 -1.00 0.49
C ASP A 380 -26.07 -1.68 1.87
N ASP A 381 -27.15 -2.40 2.20
CA ASP A 381 -27.34 -3.18 3.43
C ASP A 381 -27.00 -4.67 3.20
N SER A 382 -25.74 -4.94 2.88
CA SER A 382 -25.30 -6.29 2.50
C SER A 382 -25.09 -7.21 3.71
N PRO A 383 -25.47 -8.50 3.63
CA PRO A 383 -25.27 -9.46 4.72
C PRO A 383 -23.78 -9.70 5.01
N GLY A 384 -23.44 -10.01 6.26
CA GLY A 384 -22.06 -10.25 6.70
C GLY A 384 -21.26 -8.95 6.93
N ALA A 385 -20.09 -9.09 7.55
CA ALA A 385 -19.21 -7.96 7.85
C ALA A 385 -18.43 -7.49 6.60
N GLY A 386 -18.02 -6.23 6.59
CA GLY A 386 -17.18 -5.66 5.53
C GLY A 386 -17.92 -4.67 4.63
N TRP A 387 -17.42 -4.49 3.41
CA TRP A 387 -17.99 -3.57 2.43
C TRP A 387 -19.39 -3.99 2.01
N SER A 388 -20.22 -3.00 1.67
CA SER A 388 -21.47 -3.28 0.96
C SER A 388 -21.16 -3.85 -0.42
N PHE A 389 -22.11 -4.58 -1.03
CA PHE A 389 -21.93 -5.13 -2.37
C PHE A 389 -21.71 -4.01 -3.40
N ARG A 390 -22.30 -2.82 -3.20
CA ARG A 390 -21.98 -1.64 -4.00
C ARG A 390 -20.50 -1.28 -3.94
N HIS A 391 -19.94 -1.21 -2.74
CA HIS A 391 -18.52 -0.92 -2.56
C HIS A 391 -17.62 -2.02 -3.13
N ILE A 392 -17.99 -3.30 -3.00
CA ILE A 392 -17.26 -4.41 -3.63
C ILE A 392 -17.22 -4.23 -5.15
N VAL A 393 -18.36 -3.98 -5.79
CA VAL A 393 -18.43 -3.80 -7.26
C VAL A 393 -17.57 -2.60 -7.70
N CYS A 394 -17.66 -1.47 -7.00
CA CYS A 394 -16.83 -0.29 -7.29
C CYS A 394 -15.33 -0.59 -7.10
N HIS A 395 -14.96 -1.32 -6.06
CA HIS A 395 -13.57 -1.69 -5.80
C HIS A 395 -13.02 -2.60 -6.89
N VAL A 396 -13.75 -3.68 -7.21
CA VAL A 396 -13.32 -4.65 -8.23
C VAL A 396 -13.13 -3.97 -9.59
N ALA A 397 -14.04 -3.05 -9.96
CA ALA A 397 -13.89 -2.26 -11.18
C ALA A 397 -12.62 -1.39 -11.17
N ARG A 398 -12.34 -0.68 -10.06
CA ARG A 398 -11.15 0.19 -9.96
C ARG A 398 -9.84 -0.60 -9.92
N SER A 399 -9.79 -1.67 -9.14
CA SER A 399 -8.62 -2.54 -9.01
C SER A 399 -8.30 -3.28 -10.31
N GLY A 400 -9.33 -3.70 -11.06
CA GLY A 400 -9.17 -4.32 -12.37
C GLY A 400 -8.42 -3.43 -13.35
N SER A 401 -8.78 -2.14 -13.44
CA SER A 401 -8.08 -1.16 -14.26
C SER A 401 -6.63 -0.97 -13.80
N TYR A 402 -6.37 -0.86 -12.49
CA TYR A 402 -5.02 -0.68 -11.96
C TYR A 402 -4.02 -1.78 -12.42
N TYR A 403 -4.46 -3.04 -12.49
CA TYR A 403 -3.58 -4.15 -12.90
C TYR A 403 -3.15 -4.05 -14.38
N VAL A 404 -4.07 -3.65 -15.25
CA VAL A 404 -3.81 -3.56 -16.69
C VAL A 404 -3.14 -2.24 -17.06
N ASP A 405 -3.44 -1.17 -16.33
CA ASP A 405 -2.77 0.14 -16.46
C ASP A 405 -1.29 0.06 -16.02
N SER A 406 -0.94 -0.90 -15.15
CA SER A 406 0.46 -1.19 -14.78
C SER A 406 1.29 -1.74 -15.95
N VAL A 407 0.66 -2.29 -16.99
CA VAL A 407 1.29 -2.67 -18.26
C VAL A 407 1.12 -1.56 -19.29
N GLY A 408 -0.08 -0.97 -19.38
CA GLY A 408 -0.41 0.08 -20.33
C GLY A 408 -0.46 -0.42 -21.78
N PRO A 409 -0.72 0.47 -22.77
CA PRO A 409 -0.75 0.09 -24.17
C PRO A 409 0.64 -0.17 -24.75
N ILE A 410 0.77 -1.20 -25.59
CA ILE A 410 2.02 -1.56 -26.28
C ILE A 410 1.84 -1.33 -27.79
N GLY A 411 2.58 -0.38 -28.36
CA GLY A 411 2.68 -0.25 -29.83
C GLY A 411 1.74 0.75 -30.52
N GLN A 412 1.68 1.99 -30.04
CA GLN A 412 1.59 3.16 -30.93
C GLN A 412 2.74 4.15 -30.62
N GLN A 413 3.96 3.73 -30.92
CA GLN A 413 5.05 4.66 -31.21
C GLN A 413 5.42 4.48 -32.68
N GLY A 414 5.12 5.48 -33.51
CA GLY A 414 5.68 5.60 -34.85
C GLY A 414 4.81 6.30 -35.91
N ALA A 415 4.64 7.62 -35.80
CA ALA A 415 4.57 8.49 -36.97
C ALA A 415 5.09 9.89 -36.61
N VAL A 416 6.42 10.03 -36.72
CA VAL A 416 7.29 11.24 -36.66
C VAL A 416 7.12 12.19 -35.47
#